data_AF-A0A3D0HNC1-F1
#
_entry.id   AF-A0A3D0HNC1-F1
#
_cell.length_a   1.000
_cell.length_b   1.000
_cell.length_c   1.000
_cell.angle_alpha   90.00
_cell.angle_beta   90.00
_cell.angle_gamma   90.00
#
_symmetry.space_group_name_H-M   'P 1'
#
loop_
_entity.id
_entity.type
_entity.pdbx_description
1 polymer ?
#
loop_
_entity_poly.entity_id
_entity_poly.type
_entity_poly.pdbx_seq_one_letter_code
_entity_poly.pdbx_strand_id
1 'polypeptide(L)'
;MKISLNQKVLVMLLSFCLLIPAVCHAEETRYHTSGIYTYYVLDEQKKEISICAVSSTERKIVIPSELDGYRVRRIGYPEGDHYEAAKKIGGGIDQYLEEIVIPDTVQRIQALSFYECKQLSGVTLPENITLGYACFSGCDSWKDIVLPHNTSCEDSALPGSANTLQISNSIFGEGVIHGKVNRI
;
A
#
# COMPACT_ATOMS: atom_id res chain seq x y z
N MET A 1 32.29 -4.25 -57.89
CA MET A 1 32.00 -3.16 -56.95
C MET A 1 32.72 -3.48 -55.63
N LYS A 2 33.93 -2.93 -55.41
CA LYS A 2 34.74 -3.19 -54.20
C LYS A 2 34.26 -2.26 -53.08
N ILE A 3 33.52 -2.81 -52.13
CA ILE A 3 33.12 -2.09 -50.91
C ILE A 3 34.39 -1.87 -50.08
N SER A 4 34.70 -0.61 -49.76
CA SER A 4 35.89 -0.25 -48.98
C SER A 4 35.78 -0.78 -47.55
N LEU A 5 36.92 -1.05 -46.91
CA LEU A 5 37.00 -1.60 -45.55
C LEU A 5 36.20 -0.75 -44.55
N ASN A 6 36.15 0.57 -44.74
CA ASN A 6 35.38 1.51 -43.92
C ASN A 6 33.86 1.35 -44.06
N GLN A 7 33.34 0.99 -45.24
CA GLN A 7 31.92 0.69 -45.42
C GLN A 7 31.51 -0.64 -44.79
N LYS A 8 32.43 -1.62 -44.71
CA LYS A 8 32.18 -2.90 -44.02
C LYS A 8 32.16 -2.74 -42.49
N VAL A 9 33.03 -1.88 -41.95
CA VAL A 9 33.05 -1.55 -40.52
C VAL A 9 31.79 -0.78 -40.11
N LEU A 10 31.31 0.15 -40.94
CA LEU A 10 30.08 0.91 -40.67
C LEU A 10 28.82 0.01 -40.67
N VAL A 11 28.74 -0.96 -41.59
CA VAL A 11 27.64 -1.94 -41.62
C VAL A 11 27.74 -2.94 -40.46
N MET A 12 28.95 -3.32 -40.04
CA MET A 12 29.16 -4.13 -38.83
C MET A 12 28.71 -3.39 -37.55
N LEU A 13 29.08 -2.12 -37.38
CA LEU A 13 28.69 -1.31 -36.21
C LEU A 13 27.17 -1.10 -36.13
N LEU A 14 26.51 -0.84 -37.26
CA LEU A 14 25.05 -0.71 -37.33
C LEU A 14 24.33 -2.05 -37.08
N SER A 15 24.92 -3.18 -37.47
CA SER A 15 24.40 -4.52 -37.16
C SER A 15 24.59 -4.92 -35.69
N PHE A 16 25.63 -4.39 -35.03
CA PHE A 16 25.89 -4.64 -33.60
C PHE A 16 24.99 -3.82 -32.67
N CYS A 17 24.54 -2.63 -33.11
CA CYS A 17 23.52 -1.84 -32.40
C CYS A 17 22.11 -2.49 -32.39
N LEU A 18 21.84 -3.44 -33.30
CA LEU A 18 20.59 -4.22 -33.34
C LEU A 18 20.73 -5.60 -32.63
N LEU A 19 21.91 -5.91 -32.09
CA LEU A 19 22.23 -7.11 -31.32
C LEU A 19 22.51 -6.80 -29.84
N ILE A 20 22.06 -5.64 -29.34
CA ILE A 20 21.78 -5.53 -27.91
C ILE A 20 20.52 -6.40 -27.72
N PRO A 21 20.61 -7.58 -27.06
CA PRO A 21 19.40 -8.33 -26.74
C PRO A 21 18.44 -7.36 -26.08
N ALA A 22 17.22 -7.29 -26.64
CA ALA A 22 16.07 -6.54 -26.15
C ALA A 22 16.29 -6.19 -24.70
N VAL A 23 16.48 -4.88 -24.40
CA VAL A 23 16.69 -4.33 -23.05
C VAL A 23 16.11 -5.34 -22.09
N CYS A 24 16.99 -6.16 -21.51
CA CYS A 24 16.65 -6.90 -20.34
C CYS A 24 16.37 -5.76 -19.37
N HIS A 25 15.10 -5.36 -19.31
CA HIS A 25 14.59 -4.62 -18.19
C HIS A 25 14.79 -5.64 -17.09
N ALA A 26 15.99 -5.62 -16.50
CA ALA A 26 16.11 -5.92 -15.10
C ALA A 26 14.98 -5.08 -14.52
N GLU A 27 13.92 -5.74 -14.07
CA GLU A 27 12.96 -5.09 -13.21
C GLU A 27 13.83 -4.60 -12.06
N GLU A 28 14.26 -3.34 -12.13
CA GLU A 28 14.85 -2.66 -10.99
C GLU A 28 13.81 -2.87 -9.91
N THR A 29 14.22 -3.58 -8.86
CA THR A 29 13.33 -3.94 -7.76
C THR A 29 12.78 -2.62 -7.23
N ARG A 30 11.50 -2.35 -7.52
CA ARG A 30 10.80 -1.10 -7.13
C ARG A 30 10.63 -0.96 -5.62
N TYR A 31 11.24 -1.85 -4.85
CA TYR A 31 11.23 -1.84 -3.40
C TYR A 31 12.47 -1.11 -2.89
N HIS A 32 12.23 -0.17 -2.00
CA HIS A 32 13.25 0.66 -1.37
C HIS A 32 13.01 0.70 0.13
N THR A 33 14.05 1.04 0.89
CA THR A 33 13.96 1.18 2.34
C THR A 33 14.52 2.53 2.75
N SER A 34 13.77 3.26 3.58
CA SER A 34 14.16 4.55 4.15
C SER A 34 13.72 4.63 5.60
N GLY A 35 14.70 4.70 6.50
CA GLY A 35 14.47 4.58 7.94
C GLY A 35 13.80 3.27 8.30
N ILE A 36 12.63 3.36 8.95
CA ILE A 36 11.83 2.19 9.36
C ILE A 36 10.92 1.68 8.22
N TYR A 37 10.81 2.37 7.09
CA TYR A 37 9.84 2.05 6.06
C TYR A 37 10.48 1.29 4.92
N THR A 38 9.85 0.18 4.50
CA THR A 38 10.06 -0.38 3.16
C THR A 38 8.87 0.01 2.29
N TYR A 39 9.13 0.53 1.11
CA TYR A 39 8.10 1.03 0.20
C TYR A 39 8.31 0.55 -1.22
N TYR A 40 7.23 0.52 -1.99
CA TYR A 40 7.20 0.19 -3.41
C TYR A 40 6.89 1.44 -4.24
N VAL A 41 7.65 1.69 -5.31
CA VAL A 41 7.34 2.77 -6.26
C VAL A 41 6.23 2.34 -7.21
N LEU A 42 5.08 2.99 -7.08
CA LEU A 42 3.89 2.77 -7.90
C LEU A 42 4.04 3.41 -9.28
N ASP A 43 4.53 4.65 -9.29
CA ASP A 43 4.63 5.48 -10.49
C ASP A 43 5.81 6.45 -10.31
N GLU A 44 6.89 6.21 -11.06
CA GLU A 44 8.10 7.06 -11.03
C GLU A 44 7.83 8.48 -11.54
N GLN A 45 6.94 8.64 -12.52
CA GLN A 45 6.67 9.94 -13.12
C GLN A 45 5.83 10.81 -12.20
N LYS A 46 4.83 10.20 -11.54
CA LYS A 46 4.00 10.89 -10.54
C LYS A 46 4.65 10.98 -9.17
N LYS A 47 5.77 10.26 -8.97
CA LYS A 47 6.45 10.08 -7.69
C LYS A 47 5.50 9.59 -6.61
N GLU A 48 4.87 8.44 -6.84
CA GLU A 48 3.91 7.84 -5.91
C GLU A 48 4.39 6.49 -5.39
N ILE A 49 4.21 6.25 -4.09
CA ILE A 49 4.66 5.03 -3.43
C ILE A 49 3.58 4.36 -2.58
N SER A 50 3.79 3.08 -2.30
CA SER A 50 3.06 2.28 -1.30
C SER A 50 3.99 1.90 -0.15
N ILE A 51 3.59 2.09 1.10
CA ILE A 51 4.36 1.59 2.26
C ILE A 51 4.04 0.11 2.46
N CYS A 52 5.02 -0.77 2.33
CA CYS A 52 4.83 -2.22 2.37
C CYS A 52 5.30 -2.87 3.67
N ALA A 53 6.25 -2.25 4.38
CA ALA A 53 6.69 -2.72 5.69
C ALA A 53 7.06 -1.55 6.60
N VAL A 54 6.90 -1.75 7.90
CA VAL A 54 7.38 -0.84 8.94
C VAL A 54 8.19 -1.67 9.93
N SER A 55 9.47 -1.38 10.10
CA SER A 55 10.35 -2.13 10.99
C SER A 55 10.57 -1.34 12.28
N SER A 56 9.57 -1.36 13.16
CA SER A 56 9.57 -0.61 14.42
C SER A 56 8.89 -1.42 15.54
N THR A 57 9.31 -1.16 16.78
CA THR A 57 8.67 -1.67 18.01
C THR A 57 7.86 -0.59 18.72
N GLU A 58 7.75 0.60 18.14
CA GLU A 58 6.89 1.65 18.66
C GLU A 58 5.42 1.25 18.59
N ARG A 59 4.68 1.66 19.61
CA ARG A 59 3.24 1.38 19.73
C ARG A 59 2.40 2.34 18.91
N LYS A 60 2.91 3.52 18.61
CA LYS A 60 2.26 4.54 17.80
C LYS A 60 3.10 4.84 16.57
N ILE A 61 2.54 4.61 15.39
CA ILE A 61 3.21 4.91 14.12
C ILE A 61 2.46 6.05 13.42
N VAL A 62 3.21 7.06 12.97
CA VAL A 62 2.71 8.10 12.07
C VAL A 62 3.28 7.80 10.68
N ILE A 63 2.42 7.51 9.71
CA ILE A 63 2.86 7.32 8.33
C ILE A 63 3.16 8.71 7.74
N PRO A 64 4.33 8.94 7.12
CA PRO A 64 4.64 10.23 6.54
C PRO A 64 3.81 10.45 5.26
N SER A 65 3.46 11.70 4.97
CA SER A 65 2.76 12.06 3.72
C SER A 65 3.68 11.96 2.49
N GLU A 66 4.99 12.11 2.71
CA GLU A 66 6.04 12.01 1.70
C GLU A 66 7.26 11.27 2.28
N LEU A 67 7.92 10.47 1.44
CA LEU A 67 9.14 9.74 1.79
C LEU A 67 10.08 9.76 0.58
N ASP A 68 11.33 10.14 0.78
CA ASP A 68 12.36 10.25 -0.26
C ASP A 68 11.95 11.09 -1.50
N GLY A 69 11.07 12.08 -1.30
CA GLY A 69 10.54 12.92 -2.38
C GLY A 69 9.40 12.27 -3.19
N TYR A 70 8.89 11.12 -2.74
CA TYR A 70 7.69 10.47 -3.24
C TYR A 70 6.51 10.70 -2.30
N ARG A 71 5.32 10.88 -2.86
CA ARG A 71 4.08 10.99 -2.11
C ARG A 71 3.57 9.62 -1.72
N VAL A 72 3.22 9.44 -0.44
CA VAL A 72 2.66 8.18 0.06
C VAL A 72 1.19 8.10 -0.31
N ARG A 73 0.85 7.17 -1.21
CA ARG A 73 -0.51 6.99 -1.75
C ARG A 73 -1.22 5.77 -1.23
N ARG A 74 -0.45 4.72 -0.90
CA ARG A 74 -0.98 3.43 -0.52
C ARG A 74 -0.26 2.88 0.70
N ILE A 75 -0.95 2.01 1.42
CA ILE A 75 -0.37 1.18 2.47
C ILE A 75 -0.64 -0.28 2.09
N GLY A 76 0.37 -1.13 2.24
CA GLY A 76 0.38 -2.54 1.88
C GLY A 76 1.10 -2.83 0.57
N TYR A 77 1.13 -4.10 0.21
CA TYR A 77 1.81 -4.59 -0.98
C TYR A 77 1.02 -4.26 -2.26
N PRO A 78 1.68 -3.89 -3.37
CA PRO A 78 0.99 -3.55 -4.62
C PRO A 78 0.20 -4.74 -5.19
N GLU A 79 0.68 -5.97 -5.00
CA GLU A 79 -0.05 -7.19 -5.36
C GLU A 79 -1.32 -7.41 -4.52
N GLY A 80 -1.52 -6.66 -3.42
CA GLY A 80 -2.69 -6.75 -2.56
C GLY A 80 -3.99 -6.25 -3.18
N ASP A 81 -3.96 -5.62 -4.36
CA ASP A 81 -5.17 -5.42 -5.18
C ASP A 81 -5.71 -6.78 -5.72
N HIS A 82 -4.87 -7.82 -5.76
CA HIS A 82 -5.25 -9.20 -6.09
C HIS A 82 -5.31 -10.06 -4.82
N TYR A 83 -6.51 -10.49 -4.44
CA TYR A 83 -6.78 -11.25 -3.21
C TYR A 83 -5.78 -12.40 -2.94
N GLU A 84 -5.45 -13.21 -3.94
CA GLU A 84 -4.58 -14.39 -3.79
C GLU A 84 -3.12 -14.06 -3.46
N ALA A 85 -2.70 -12.80 -3.63
CA ALA A 85 -1.35 -12.34 -3.34
C ALA A 85 -1.32 -11.32 -2.18
N ALA A 86 -2.46 -11.09 -1.52
CA ALA A 86 -2.57 -10.15 -0.42
C ALA A 86 -1.67 -10.57 0.74
N LYS A 87 -0.97 -9.58 1.31
CA LYS A 87 0.00 -9.76 2.38
C LYS A 87 -0.22 -8.69 3.43
N LYS A 88 -0.08 -9.10 4.68
CA LYS A 88 0.06 -8.19 5.80
C LYS A 88 1.30 -7.31 5.64
N ILE A 89 1.22 -6.09 6.14
CA ILE A 89 2.36 -5.18 6.20
C ILE A 89 3.54 -5.86 6.90
N GLY A 90 4.71 -5.80 6.27
CA GLY A 90 5.92 -6.44 6.77
C GLY A 90 6.53 -5.72 7.99
N GLY A 91 7.56 -6.32 8.56
CA GLY A 91 8.38 -5.71 9.62
C GLY A 91 7.90 -5.98 11.06
N GLY A 92 6.88 -6.83 11.23
CA GLY A 92 6.48 -7.35 12.55
C GLY A 92 5.78 -6.36 13.47
N ILE A 93 5.25 -5.26 12.93
CA ILE A 93 4.56 -4.23 13.74
C ILE A 93 3.30 -4.73 14.42
N ASP A 94 2.72 -5.82 13.94
CA ASP A 94 1.48 -6.38 14.45
C ASP A 94 1.53 -6.87 15.89
N GLN A 95 2.74 -7.16 16.37
CA GLN A 95 2.98 -7.55 17.74
C GLN A 95 3.01 -6.35 18.70
N TYR A 96 3.04 -5.12 18.22
CA TYR A 96 3.26 -3.93 19.06
C TYR A 96 2.36 -2.74 18.74
N LEU A 97 1.83 -2.66 17.53
CA LEU A 97 1.08 -1.50 17.04
C LEU A 97 -0.24 -1.35 17.81
N GLU A 98 -0.36 -0.26 18.56
CA GLU A 98 -1.56 0.16 19.28
C GLU A 98 -2.27 1.30 18.56
N GLU A 99 -1.51 2.20 17.93
CA GLU A 99 -2.03 3.38 17.23
C GLU A 99 -1.36 3.58 15.87
N ILE A 100 -2.15 3.90 14.84
CA ILE A 100 -1.61 4.36 13.57
C ILE A 100 -2.31 5.62 13.08
N VAL A 101 -1.50 6.59 12.63
CA VAL A 101 -1.97 7.83 12.01
C VAL A 101 -1.65 7.79 10.53
N ILE A 102 -2.70 7.82 9.71
CA ILE A 102 -2.60 7.73 8.26
C ILE A 102 -2.84 9.14 7.67
N PRO A 103 -1.91 9.68 6.87
CA PRO A 103 -2.00 11.04 6.34
C PRO A 103 -3.00 11.13 5.18
N ASP A 104 -3.45 12.35 4.89
CA ASP A 104 -4.41 12.70 3.83
C ASP A 104 -3.96 12.35 2.40
N THR A 105 -2.66 12.11 2.21
CA THR A 105 -2.11 11.69 0.91
C THR A 105 -2.46 10.24 0.56
N VAL A 106 -2.75 9.41 1.56
CA VAL A 106 -3.09 8.00 1.40
C VAL A 106 -4.52 7.86 0.94
N GLN A 107 -4.69 7.18 -0.19
CA GLN A 107 -5.99 6.95 -0.81
C GLN A 107 -6.49 5.51 -0.62
N ARG A 108 -5.58 4.56 -0.37
CA ARG A 108 -5.94 3.14 -0.24
C ARG A 108 -5.08 2.41 0.79
N ILE A 109 -5.74 1.62 1.63
CA ILE A 109 -5.11 0.57 2.44
C ILE A 109 -5.41 -0.75 1.75
N GLN A 110 -4.37 -1.49 1.38
CA GLN A 110 -4.49 -2.72 0.61
C GLN A 110 -5.05 -3.88 1.44
N ALA A 111 -5.52 -4.90 0.73
CA ALA A 111 -6.04 -6.10 1.35
C ALA A 111 -5.05 -6.69 2.36
N LEU A 112 -5.58 -7.12 3.51
CA LEU A 112 -4.84 -7.72 4.62
C LEU A 112 -3.75 -6.86 5.28
N SER A 113 -3.57 -5.58 4.92
CA SER A 113 -2.43 -4.76 5.38
C SER A 113 -2.22 -4.77 6.90
N PHE A 114 -3.28 -4.67 7.70
CA PHE A 114 -3.24 -4.72 9.17
C PHE A 114 -3.95 -5.95 9.74
N TYR A 115 -4.05 -7.02 8.94
CA TYR A 115 -4.70 -8.28 9.35
C TYR A 115 -4.09 -8.81 10.66
N GLU A 116 -4.90 -9.10 11.67
CA GLU A 116 -4.49 -9.56 13.01
C GLU A 116 -3.51 -8.63 13.76
N CYS A 117 -3.55 -7.32 13.53
CA CYS A 117 -2.92 -6.37 14.46
C CYS A 117 -3.76 -6.28 15.75
N LYS A 118 -3.66 -7.29 16.63
CA LYS A 118 -4.58 -7.50 17.78
C LYS A 118 -4.53 -6.40 18.83
N GLN A 119 -3.42 -5.67 18.93
CA GLN A 119 -3.25 -4.56 19.87
C GLN A 119 -3.71 -3.21 19.29
N LEU A 120 -3.98 -3.14 17.99
CA LEU A 120 -4.39 -1.90 17.33
C LEU A 120 -5.73 -1.47 17.89
N SER A 121 -5.74 -0.33 18.57
CA SER A 121 -6.89 0.26 19.26
C SER A 121 -7.25 1.65 18.73
N GLY A 122 -6.30 2.34 18.10
CA GLY A 122 -6.52 3.65 17.47
C GLY A 122 -6.06 3.69 16.02
N VAL A 123 -6.97 4.02 15.11
CA VAL A 123 -6.66 4.28 13.70
C VAL A 123 -7.20 5.65 13.34
N THR A 124 -6.32 6.57 12.95
CA THR A 124 -6.72 7.85 12.34
C THR A 124 -6.70 7.69 10.82
N LEU A 125 -7.88 7.74 10.21
CA LEU A 125 -8.07 7.60 8.76
C LEU A 125 -8.25 8.99 8.12
N PRO A 126 -7.71 9.22 6.90
CA PRO A 126 -7.98 10.42 6.13
C PRO A 126 -9.34 10.34 5.42
N GLU A 127 -9.85 11.50 4.99
CA GLU A 127 -11.06 11.57 4.16
C GLU A 127 -10.87 10.90 2.79
N ASN A 128 -11.98 10.40 2.22
CA ASN A 128 -12.01 9.77 0.89
C ASN A 128 -11.09 8.52 0.76
N ILE A 129 -10.84 7.81 1.85
CA ILE A 129 -9.99 6.61 1.85
C ILE A 129 -10.74 5.36 1.39
N THR A 130 -10.04 4.49 0.67
CA THR A 130 -10.50 3.14 0.35
C THR A 130 -9.83 2.10 1.24
N LEU A 131 -10.64 1.27 1.91
CA LEU A 131 -10.20 0.18 2.77
C LEU A 131 -10.38 -1.14 2.02
N GLY A 132 -9.28 -1.81 1.71
CA GLY A 132 -9.27 -3.07 0.98
C GLY A 132 -9.78 -4.25 1.79
N TYR A 133 -10.02 -5.36 1.08
CA TYR A 133 -10.52 -6.62 1.65
C TYR A 133 -9.79 -7.01 2.95
N ALA A 134 -10.56 -7.23 4.02
CA ALA A 134 -10.05 -7.71 5.31
C ALA A 134 -8.84 -6.94 5.89
N CYS A 135 -8.62 -5.67 5.48
CA CYS A 135 -7.40 -4.94 5.84
C CYS A 135 -7.23 -4.72 7.35
N PHE A 136 -8.31 -4.68 8.14
CA PHE A 136 -8.28 -4.66 9.62
C PHE A 136 -8.98 -5.87 10.26
N SER A 137 -9.16 -6.97 9.52
CA SER A 137 -9.75 -8.17 10.11
C SER A 137 -8.84 -8.73 11.21
N GLY A 138 -9.40 -9.10 12.37
CA GLY A 138 -8.65 -9.55 13.54
C GLY A 138 -8.00 -8.43 14.38
N CYS A 139 -8.28 -7.15 14.10
CA CYS A 139 -7.88 -6.02 14.96
C CYS A 139 -8.81 -5.88 16.18
N ASP A 140 -8.73 -6.82 17.13
CA ASP A 140 -9.73 -6.97 18.20
C ASP A 140 -9.78 -5.84 19.25
N SER A 141 -8.76 -4.99 19.28
CA SER A 141 -8.71 -3.85 20.20
C SER A 141 -9.33 -2.57 19.61
N TRP A 142 -9.58 -2.51 18.30
CA TRP A 142 -10.16 -1.33 17.64
C TRP A 142 -11.69 -1.41 17.66
N LYS A 143 -12.27 -1.09 18.82
CA LYS A 143 -13.68 -1.31 19.12
C LYS A 143 -14.59 -0.13 18.81
N ASP A 144 -14.06 1.09 18.87
CA ASP A 144 -14.80 2.32 18.61
C ASP A 144 -14.28 2.94 17.31
N ILE A 145 -15.02 2.70 16.24
CA ILE A 145 -14.61 3.06 14.88
C ILE A 145 -15.35 4.31 14.45
N VAL A 146 -14.59 5.33 14.06
CA VAL A 146 -15.11 6.53 13.40
C VAL A 146 -14.59 6.53 11.97
N LEU A 147 -15.48 6.32 11.02
CA LEU A 147 -15.12 6.42 9.60
C LEU A 147 -15.23 7.86 9.13
N PRO A 148 -14.19 8.38 8.44
CA PRO A 148 -14.26 9.70 7.84
C PRO A 148 -15.23 9.73 6.65
N HIS A 149 -15.52 10.94 6.19
CA HIS A 149 -16.40 11.15 5.04
C HIS A 149 -15.89 10.42 3.80
N ASN A 150 -16.84 9.86 3.03
CA ASN A 150 -16.57 9.19 1.75
C ASN A 150 -15.60 8.01 1.86
N THR A 151 -15.58 7.33 2.99
CA THR A 151 -14.83 6.07 3.12
C THR A 151 -15.47 5.00 2.23
N SER A 152 -14.66 4.29 1.44
CA SER A 152 -15.09 3.11 0.67
C SER A 152 -14.52 1.86 1.32
N CYS A 153 -15.38 0.95 1.78
CA CYS A 153 -14.97 -0.30 2.42
C CYS A 153 -15.26 -1.49 1.51
N GLU A 154 -14.23 -2.28 1.19
CA GLU A 154 -14.40 -3.62 0.62
C GLU A 154 -14.83 -4.63 1.69
N ASP A 155 -15.10 -5.87 1.30
CA ASP A 155 -15.66 -6.88 2.19
C ASP A 155 -14.74 -7.16 3.39
N SER A 156 -15.35 -7.24 4.57
CA SER A 156 -14.67 -7.49 5.85
C SER A 156 -13.54 -6.52 6.21
N ALA A 157 -13.46 -5.33 5.58
CA ALA A 157 -12.36 -4.40 5.78
C ALA A 157 -12.17 -3.96 7.25
N LEU A 158 -13.24 -3.91 8.04
CA LEU A 158 -13.25 -3.51 9.45
C LEU A 158 -13.19 -4.72 10.39
N PRO A 159 -12.73 -4.57 11.64
CA PRO A 159 -12.73 -5.66 12.60
C PRO A 159 -14.17 -6.09 12.94
N GLY A 160 -14.42 -7.40 12.94
CA GLY A 160 -15.73 -7.97 13.29
C GLY A 160 -16.12 -7.78 14.77
N SER A 161 -15.19 -7.34 15.60
CA SER A 161 -15.32 -7.10 17.04
C SER A 161 -15.64 -5.64 17.40
N ALA A 162 -15.99 -4.80 16.41
CA ALA A 162 -16.39 -3.42 16.65
C ALA A 162 -17.63 -3.33 17.56
N ASN A 163 -17.52 -2.54 18.64
CA ASN A 163 -18.64 -2.24 19.52
C ASN A 163 -19.54 -1.16 18.92
N THR A 164 -18.92 -0.09 18.44
CA THR A 164 -19.59 1.08 17.87
C THR A 164 -18.97 1.44 16.54
N LEU A 165 -19.81 1.71 15.55
CA LEU A 165 -19.39 2.23 14.26
C LEU A 165 -20.13 3.53 13.95
N GLN A 166 -19.39 4.64 13.87
CA GLN A 166 -19.90 5.92 13.37
C GLN A 166 -19.58 6.06 11.88
N ILE A 167 -20.62 6.25 11.08
CA ILE A 167 -20.51 6.31 9.62
C ILE A 167 -20.95 7.69 9.15
N SER A 168 -20.10 8.34 8.35
CA SER A 168 -20.41 9.58 7.65
C SER A 168 -20.26 9.39 6.13
N ASN A 169 -21.36 9.40 5.39
CA ASN A 169 -21.39 9.31 3.92
C ASN A 169 -20.41 8.27 3.31
N SER A 170 -20.36 7.06 3.88
CA SER A 170 -19.41 6.00 3.47
C SER A 170 -20.12 4.91 2.65
N ILE A 171 -19.38 4.29 1.73
CA ILE A 171 -19.84 3.20 0.86
C ILE A 171 -19.27 1.89 1.40
N PHE A 172 -20.07 0.84 1.46
CA PHE A 172 -19.66 -0.50 1.89
C PHE A 172 -19.92 -1.51 0.76
N GLY A 173 -19.05 -2.50 0.65
CA GLY A 173 -19.23 -3.68 -0.20
C GLY A 173 -20.42 -4.54 0.25
N GLU A 174 -20.55 -5.74 -0.33
CA GLU A 174 -21.69 -6.63 -0.05
C GLU A 174 -21.61 -7.27 1.36
N GLY A 175 -20.51 -7.06 2.08
CA GLY A 175 -20.30 -7.56 3.44
C GLY A 175 -21.28 -7.00 4.50
N VAL A 176 -21.57 -7.85 5.49
CA VAL A 176 -22.36 -7.48 6.69
C VAL A 176 -21.47 -6.74 7.68
N ILE A 177 -21.89 -5.54 8.08
CA ILE A 177 -21.25 -4.80 9.18
C ILE A 177 -21.72 -5.43 10.51
N HIS A 178 -20.77 -5.93 11.30
CA HIS A 178 -21.03 -6.39 12.66
C HIS A 178 -20.83 -5.24 13.67
N GLY A 179 -21.72 -5.10 14.66
CA GLY A 179 -21.61 -4.10 15.73
C GLY A 179 -22.78 -3.09 15.79
N LYS A 180 -22.77 -2.18 16.77
CA LYS A 180 -23.77 -1.11 16.90
C LYS A 180 -23.44 0.01 15.91
N VAL A 181 -24.20 0.10 14.83
CA VAL A 181 -24.02 1.13 13.79
C VAL A 181 -24.81 2.40 14.15
N ASN A 182 -24.11 3.52 14.28
CA ASN A 182 -24.69 4.85 14.43
C ASN A 182 -24.39 5.66 13.17
N ARG A 183 -25.43 6.05 12.42
CA ARG A 183 -25.29 7.02 11.33
C ARG A 183 -25.32 8.43 11.90
N ILE A 184 -24.33 9.25 11.55
CA ILE A 184 -24.21 10.65 11.95
C ILE A 184 -24.32 11.58 10.74
#